data_AF-A0A3N4LWC7-F1
#
_entry.id   AF-A0A3N4LWC7-F1
#
_cell.length_a   1.000
_cell.length_b   1.000
_cell.length_c   1.000
_cell.angle_alpha   90.00
_cell.angle_beta   90.00
_cell.angle_gamma   90.00
#
_symmetry.space_group_name_H-M   'P 1'
#
loop_
_entity.id
_entity.type
_entity.pdbx_description
1 polymer ?
#
loop_
_entity_poly.entity_id
_entity_poly.type
_entity_poly.pdbx_seq_one_letter_code
_entity_poly.pdbx_strand_id
1 'polypeptide(L)'
;SVAVLALVSGLFTLVSAQTYPTITADDVSNSTREIWCDQQKGICPNLCQDQTHADPVNNDCWSEDLHYECVCVNNVRPNLSEYSLTIPYNLCLQGIQACADNCGNNQDCANLCFSGKQCGASGPRRVNSTTSTS
;
A
#
# COMPACT_ATOMS: atom_id res chain seq x y z
N SER A 1 49.38 1.92 39.08
CA SER A 1 48.05 2.23 38.52
C SER A 1 48.21 2.49 37.03
N VAL A 2 47.72 1.61 36.17
CA VAL A 2 47.80 1.77 34.70
C VAL A 2 46.41 2.08 34.19
N ALA A 3 46.22 3.30 33.68
CA ALA A 3 44.99 3.72 33.02
C ALA A 3 45.05 3.28 31.55
N VAL A 4 44.19 2.35 31.16
CA VAL A 4 44.01 1.94 29.76
C VAL A 4 42.90 2.80 29.17
N LEU A 5 43.25 3.65 28.20
CA LEU A 5 42.29 4.46 27.44
C LEU A 5 41.47 3.54 26.53
N ALA A 6 40.16 3.48 26.77
CA ALA A 6 39.22 2.81 25.89
C ALA A 6 38.91 3.71 24.68
N LEU A 7 39.38 3.32 23.50
CA LEU A 7 38.97 3.93 22.23
C LEU A 7 37.58 3.40 21.86
N VAL A 8 36.55 4.18 22.14
CA VAL A 8 35.17 3.88 21.72
C VAL A 8 35.05 4.15 20.23
N SER A 9 35.22 3.10 19.42
CA SER A 9 34.96 3.15 17.98
C SER A 9 33.44 3.16 17.79
N GLY A 10 32.86 4.34 17.65
CA GLY A 10 31.44 4.49 17.31
C GLY A 10 31.18 3.98 15.90
N LEU A 11 30.57 2.80 15.78
CA LEU A 11 29.96 2.32 14.54
C LEU A 11 28.73 3.20 14.27
N PHE A 12 28.89 4.20 13.41
CA PHE A 12 27.75 4.92 12.86
C PHE A 12 27.02 3.96 11.91
N THR A 13 25.90 3.40 12.37
CA THR A 13 24.96 2.74 11.46
C THR A 13 24.37 3.83 10.58
N LEU A 14 24.79 3.85 9.31
CA LEU A 14 24.13 4.64 8.29
C LEU A 14 22.69 4.13 8.18
N VAL A 15 21.74 4.87 8.75
CA VAL A 15 20.32 4.67 8.45
C VAL A 15 20.18 4.96 6.96
N SER A 16 20.01 3.91 6.16
CA SER A 16 19.51 4.04 4.81
C SER A 16 18.12 4.68 4.91
N ALA A 17 18.01 5.95 4.53
CA ALA A 17 16.71 6.56 4.28
C ALA A 17 16.13 5.88 3.04
N GLN A 18 15.25 4.89 3.25
CA GLN A 18 14.55 4.20 2.17
C GLN A 18 13.74 5.21 1.37
N THR A 19 14.11 5.41 0.11
CA THR A 19 13.41 6.36 -0.77
C THR A 19 12.39 5.58 -1.59
N TYR A 20 11.11 5.82 -1.33
CA TYR A 20 10.03 5.28 -2.15
C TYR A 20 9.73 6.28 -3.26
N PRO A 21 10.07 5.98 -4.53
CA PRO A 21 9.70 6.86 -5.62
C PRO A 21 8.17 6.95 -5.72
N THR A 22 7.68 8.11 -6.15
CA THR A 22 6.27 8.26 -6.53
C THR A 22 6.05 7.48 -7.81
N ILE A 23 5.15 6.50 -7.77
CA ILE A 23 4.75 5.71 -8.93
C ILE A 23 3.52 6.37 -9.55
N THR A 24 3.58 6.55 -10.87
CA THR A 24 2.51 7.07 -11.71
C THR A 24 2.07 6.01 -12.71
N ALA A 25 1.02 6.29 -13.48
CA ALA A 25 0.58 5.38 -14.54
C ALA A 25 1.69 5.11 -15.57
N ASP A 26 2.52 6.10 -15.89
CA ASP A 26 3.59 5.98 -16.90
C ASP A 26 4.70 5.00 -16.48
N ASP A 27 4.86 4.74 -15.18
CA ASP A 27 5.83 3.79 -14.63
C ASP A 27 5.36 2.33 -14.74
N VAL A 28 4.14 2.10 -15.23
CA VAL A 28 3.47 0.80 -15.22
C VAL A 28 3.02 0.43 -16.63
N SER A 29 3.26 -0.82 -17.05
CA SER A 29 2.86 -1.28 -18.38
C SER A 29 1.34 -1.22 -18.58
N ASN A 30 0.88 -0.92 -19.80
CA ASN A 30 -0.56 -0.82 -20.07
C ASN A 30 -1.34 -2.08 -19.68
N SER A 31 -0.82 -3.28 -19.98
CA SER A 31 -1.43 -4.55 -19.59
C SER A 31 -1.55 -4.70 -18.07
N THR A 32 -0.56 -4.22 -17.32
CA THR A 32 -0.61 -4.24 -15.85
C THR A 32 -1.67 -3.27 -15.33
N ARG A 33 -1.79 -2.08 -15.93
CA ARG A 33 -2.82 -1.09 -15.57
C ARG A 33 -4.24 -1.60 -15.83
N GLU A 34 -4.44 -2.30 -16.95
CA GLU A 34 -5.72 -2.97 -17.26
C GLU A 34 -6.10 -4.01 -16.19
N ILE A 35 -5.15 -4.87 -15.80
CA ILE A 35 -5.35 -5.86 -14.72
C ILE A 35 -5.72 -5.17 -13.40
N TRP A 36 -5.01 -4.10 -13.04
CA TRP A 36 -5.29 -3.34 -11.82
C TRP A 36 -6.67 -2.69 -11.85
N CYS A 37 -7.09 -2.16 -13.01
CA CYS A 37 -8.43 -1.64 -13.18
C CYS A 37 -9.51 -2.72 -13.02
N ASP A 38 -9.29 -3.92 -13.53
CA ASP A 38 -10.22 -5.03 -13.35
C ASP A 38 -10.33 -5.46 -11.88
N GLN A 39 -9.21 -5.46 -11.15
CA GLN A 39 -9.21 -5.69 -9.70
C GLN A 39 -9.99 -4.61 -8.94
N GLN A 40 -9.73 -3.33 -9.24
CA GLN A 40 -10.42 -2.18 -8.66
C GLN A 40 -11.94 -2.27 -8.88
N LYS A 41 -12.37 -2.57 -10.11
CA LYS A 41 -13.78 -2.74 -10.44
C LYS A 41 -14.39 -3.97 -9.78
N GLY A 42 -13.61 -5.05 -9.64
CA GLY A 42 -14.06 -6.30 -9.03
C GLY A 42 -14.24 -6.20 -7.52
N ILE A 43 -13.44 -5.39 -6.81
CA ILE A 43 -13.54 -5.24 -5.36
C ILE A 43 -14.61 -4.22 -4.94
N CYS A 44 -14.87 -3.19 -5.75
CA CYS A 44 -15.81 -2.12 -5.41
C CYS A 44 -17.22 -2.61 -5.00
N PRO A 45 -17.84 -3.60 -5.67
CA PRO A 45 -19.12 -4.18 -5.22
C PRO A 45 -19.08 -4.68 -3.78
N ASN A 46 -18.04 -5.42 -3.40
CA ASN A 46 -17.92 -5.93 -2.03
C ASN A 46 -17.77 -4.77 -1.03
N LEU A 47 -17.00 -3.73 -1.38
CA LEU A 47 -16.83 -2.56 -0.53
C LEU A 47 -18.15 -1.80 -0.33
N CYS A 48 -18.94 -1.64 -1.39
CA CYS A 48 -20.25 -0.99 -1.27
C CYS A 48 -21.27 -1.84 -0.53
N GLN A 49 -21.20 -3.17 -0.66
CA GLN A 49 -22.01 -4.07 0.15
C GLN A 49 -21.67 -3.98 1.65
N ASP A 50 -20.39 -3.86 1.99
CA ASP A 50 -19.94 -3.71 3.38
C ASP A 50 -20.34 -2.35 3.98
N GLN A 51 -20.30 -1.28 3.19
CA GLN A 51 -20.53 0.09 3.67
C GLN A 51 -22.00 0.50 3.64
N THR A 52 -22.75 0.03 2.65
CA THR A 52 -24.10 0.51 2.34
C THR A 52 -25.12 -0.59 2.05
N HIS A 53 -24.72 -1.86 2.05
CA HIS A 53 -25.58 -3.01 1.73
C HIS A 53 -26.25 -2.89 0.35
N ALA A 54 -25.56 -2.28 -0.60
CA ALA A 54 -26.00 -2.11 -1.97
C ALA A 54 -24.82 -2.15 -2.93
N ASP A 55 -25.13 -2.37 -4.21
CA ASP A 55 -24.17 -2.27 -5.30
C ASP A 55 -23.71 -0.81 -5.52
N PRO A 56 -22.52 -0.60 -6.11
CA PRO A 56 -22.03 0.73 -6.45
C PRO A 56 -22.95 1.42 -7.46
N VAL A 57 -23.13 2.73 -7.27
CA VAL A 57 -23.76 3.61 -8.26
C VAL A 57 -22.77 4.07 -9.33
N ASN A 58 -21.46 4.08 -9.03
CA ASN A 58 -20.40 4.27 -10.02
C ASN A 58 -19.21 3.36 -9.73
N ASN A 59 -18.66 2.72 -10.77
CA ASN A 59 -17.59 1.73 -10.66
C ASN A 59 -16.71 1.72 -11.91
N ASP A 60 -16.05 2.85 -12.16
CA ASP A 60 -15.24 3.07 -13.36
C ASP A 60 -13.74 3.03 -13.03
N CYS A 61 -12.93 2.66 -14.03
CA CYS A 61 -11.48 2.75 -13.95
C CYS A 61 -10.89 2.99 -15.34
N TRP A 62 -9.99 3.97 -15.42
CA TRP A 62 -9.30 4.37 -16.64
C TRP A 62 -7.83 3.95 -16.54
N SER A 63 -7.42 3.03 -17.42
CA SER A 63 -6.05 2.50 -17.41
C SER A 63 -5.02 3.48 -17.97
N GLU A 64 -5.43 4.57 -18.61
CA GLU A 64 -4.54 5.59 -19.17
C GLU A 64 -3.78 6.36 -18.09
N ASP A 65 -4.48 6.75 -17.02
CA ASP A 65 -3.95 7.55 -15.92
C ASP A 65 -4.13 6.90 -14.54
N LEU A 66 -4.69 5.67 -14.50
CA LEU A 66 -5.10 4.98 -13.27
C LEU A 66 -6.12 5.76 -12.44
N HIS A 67 -6.91 6.62 -13.07
CA HIS A 67 -8.08 7.22 -12.43
C HIS A 67 -9.14 6.14 -12.18
N TYR A 68 -9.90 6.29 -11.10
CA TYR A 68 -10.92 5.33 -10.70
C TYR A 68 -12.05 6.02 -9.95
N GLU A 69 -13.23 5.42 -10.03
CA GLU A 69 -14.38 5.77 -9.21
C GLU A 69 -14.98 4.52 -8.59
N CYS A 70 -15.20 4.57 -7.27
CA CYS A 70 -16.01 3.60 -6.55
C CYS A 70 -16.95 4.41 -5.65
N VAL A 71 -18.19 4.55 -6.10
CA VAL A 71 -19.22 5.35 -5.43
C VAL A 71 -20.37 4.42 -5.10
N CYS A 72 -20.71 4.34 -3.82
CA CYS A 72 -21.83 3.56 -3.32
C CYS A 72 -23.10 4.42 -3.22
N VAL A 73 -24.23 3.80 -2.90
CA VAL A 73 -25.48 4.52 -2.66
C VAL A 73 -25.31 5.60 -1.57
N ASN A 74 -26.14 6.64 -1.62
CA ASN A 74 -26.00 7.84 -0.77
C ASN A 74 -24.66 8.57 -0.93
N ASN A 75 -23.99 8.38 -2.08
CA ASN A 75 -22.74 9.05 -2.43
C ASN A 75 -21.58 8.72 -1.47
N VAL A 76 -21.64 7.54 -0.82
CA VAL A 76 -20.58 7.04 0.05
C VAL A 76 -19.40 6.60 -0.80
N ARG A 77 -18.20 7.06 -0.46
CA ARG A 77 -16.95 6.70 -1.14
C ARG A 77 -16.03 5.97 -0.15
N PRO A 78 -15.82 4.64 -0.30
CA PRO A 78 -14.91 3.90 0.56
C PRO A 78 -13.50 4.45 0.50
N ASN A 79 -12.76 4.39 1.62
CA ASN A 79 -11.35 4.75 1.63
C ASN A 79 -10.49 3.63 0.99
N LEU A 80 -10.31 3.69 -0.33
CA LEU A 80 -9.66 2.62 -1.09
C LEU A 80 -8.19 2.37 -0.73
N SER A 81 -7.52 3.28 -0.02
CA SER A 81 -6.16 3.05 0.49
C SER A 81 -6.10 2.02 1.61
N GLU A 82 -7.23 1.72 2.25
CA GLU A 82 -7.31 0.75 3.36
C GLU A 82 -7.58 -0.69 2.88
N TYR A 83 -7.83 -0.88 1.59
CA TYR A 83 -8.22 -2.18 1.03
C TYR A 83 -7.17 -2.70 0.05
N SER A 84 -7.03 -4.02 0.00
CA SER A 84 -6.24 -4.69 -1.02
C SER A 84 -6.99 -4.74 -2.36
N LEU A 85 -6.26 -5.05 -3.44
CA LEU A 85 -6.82 -5.17 -4.81
C LEU A 85 -7.42 -3.85 -5.35
N THR A 86 -7.00 -2.72 -4.79
CA THR A 86 -7.36 -1.38 -5.26
C THR A 86 -6.18 -0.76 -6.02
N ILE A 87 -6.46 0.27 -6.83
CA ILE A 87 -5.40 1.07 -7.48
C ILE A 87 -4.37 1.61 -6.47
N PRO A 88 -4.76 2.28 -5.35
CA PRO A 88 -3.78 2.78 -4.39
C PRO A 88 -2.96 1.66 -3.74
N TYR A 89 -3.54 0.49 -3.51
CA TYR A 89 -2.80 -0.68 -3.03
C TYR A 89 -1.73 -1.13 -4.02
N ASN A 90 -2.10 -1.29 -5.29
CA ASN A 90 -1.18 -1.74 -6.33
C ASN A 90 -0.04 -0.73 -6.58
N LEU A 91 -0.34 0.57 -6.62
CA LEU A 91 0.67 1.63 -6.73
C LEU A 91 1.62 1.63 -5.52
N CYS A 92 1.10 1.36 -4.32
CA CYS A 92 1.90 1.23 -3.13
C CYS A 92 2.88 0.05 -3.23
N LEU A 93 2.40 -1.12 -3.67
CA LEU A 93 3.26 -2.30 -3.89
C LEU A 93 4.34 -2.03 -4.93
N GLN A 94 3.99 -1.38 -6.04
CA GLN A 94 4.94 -0.99 -7.07
C GLN A 94 6.02 -0.05 -6.51
N GLY A 95 5.65 0.86 -5.61
CA GLY A 95 6.59 1.75 -4.93
C GLY A 95 7.53 1.02 -3.97
N ILE A 96 7.05 -0.02 -3.27
CA ILE A 96 7.92 -0.88 -2.46
C ILE A 96 8.88 -1.66 -3.34
N GLN A 97 8.40 -2.21 -4.47
CA GLN A 97 9.25 -2.93 -5.41
C GLN A 97 10.34 -2.01 -5.99
N ALA A 98 9.97 -0.81 -6.43
CA ALA A 98 10.93 0.17 -6.94
C ALA A 98 11.96 0.60 -5.87
N CYS A 99 11.55 0.69 -4.60
CA CYS A 99 12.48 0.91 -3.48
C CYS A 99 13.49 -0.26 -3.38
N ALA A 100 13.01 -1.51 -3.43
CA ALA A 100 13.87 -2.67 -3.34
C ALA A 100 14.80 -2.81 -4.56
N ASP A 101 14.33 -2.49 -5.76
CA ASP A 101 15.14 -2.54 -6.99
C ASP A 101 16.31 -1.55 -6.92
N ASN A 102 16.11 -0.39 -6.30
CA ASN A 102 17.16 0.61 -6.07
C ASN A 102 18.24 0.15 -5.06
N CYS A 103 17.99 -0.90 -4.28
CA CYS A 103 18.97 -1.45 -3.33
C CYS A 103 20.03 -2.34 -4.00
N GLY A 104 19.84 -2.75 -5.26
CA GLY A 104 20.73 -3.69 -5.93
C GLY A 104 20.88 -4.99 -5.15
N ASN A 105 22.12 -5.39 -4.83
CA ASN A 105 22.40 -6.64 -4.10
C ASN A 105 22.33 -6.50 -2.56
N ASN A 106 21.95 -5.33 -2.03
CA ASN A 106 21.87 -5.13 -0.58
C ASN A 106 20.53 -5.64 -0.02
N GLN A 107 20.55 -6.88 0.49
CA GLN A 107 19.37 -7.53 1.04
C GLN A 107 18.78 -6.79 2.26
N ASP A 108 19.63 -6.22 3.12
CA ASP A 108 19.17 -5.47 4.29
C ASP A 108 18.43 -4.21 3.87
N CYS A 109 18.89 -3.54 2.81
CA CYS A 109 18.19 -2.41 2.20
C CYS A 109 16.82 -2.83 1.65
N ALA A 110 16.76 -3.93 0.90
CA ALA A 110 15.48 -4.40 0.34
C ALA A 110 14.48 -4.78 1.44
N ASN A 111 14.94 -5.47 2.49
CA ASN A 111 14.12 -5.83 3.66
C ASN A 111 13.52 -4.61 4.37
N LEU A 112 14.27 -3.51 4.45
CA LEU A 112 13.80 -2.24 5.00
C LEU A 112 12.72 -1.57 4.13
N CYS A 113 12.72 -1.75 2.80
CA CYS A 113 11.62 -1.28 1.94
C CYS A 113 10.30 -2.02 2.26
N PHE A 114 10.35 -3.33 2.42
CA PHE A 114 9.16 -4.14 2.71
C PHE A 114 8.62 -3.93 4.13
N SER A 115 9.50 -3.68 5.10
CA SER A 115 9.09 -3.44 6.49
C SER A 115 8.74 -1.98 6.78
N GLY A 116 9.23 -1.03 5.98
CA GLY A 116 9.06 0.41 6.20
C GLY A 116 7.75 1.00 5.68
N LYS A 117 7.03 0.30 4.79
CA LYS A 117 5.75 0.76 4.24
C LYS A 117 4.73 -0.39 4.21
N GLN A 118 3.55 -0.15 4.77
CA GLN A 118 2.43 -1.08 4.68
C GLN A 118 1.49 -0.63 3.56
N CYS A 119 1.16 -1.54 2.64
CA CYS A 119 0.19 -1.30 1.57
C CYS A 119 -1.12 -1.99 1.90
N GLY A 120 -2.21 -1.22 1.96
CA GLY A 120 -3.53 -1.75 2.31
C GLY A 120 -3.60 -2.21 3.78
N ALA A 121 -4.84 -2.33 4.27
CA ALA A 121 -5.18 -2.88 5.58
C ALA A 121 -4.37 -2.32 6.77
N SER A 122 -4.18 -1.00 6.82
CA SER A 122 -3.71 -0.29 8.01
C SER A 122 -4.81 -0.26 9.07
N GLY A 123 -5.09 -1.40 9.70
CA GLY A 123 -6.09 -1.52 10.77
C GLY A 123 -7.54 -1.51 10.24
N PRO A 124 -8.07 -2.65 9.75
CA PRO A 124 -9.47 -2.73 9.34
C PRO A 124 -10.38 -2.28 10.50
N ARG A 125 -11.30 -1.35 10.23
CA ARG A 125 -12.34 -0.97 11.21
C ARG A 125 -13.10 -2.24 11.59
N ARG A 126 -12.86 -2.75 12.80
CA ARG A 126 -13.58 -3.92 13.32
C ARG A 126 -15.02 -3.50 13.58
N VAL A 127 -15.91 -3.78 12.64
CA VAL A 127 -17.36 -3.59 12.82
C VAL A 127 -17.98 -4.62 13.76
N ASN A 128 -17.21 -5.63 14.19
CA ASN A 128 -17.67 -6.63 15.13
C ASN A 128 -16.87 -6.58 16.44
N SER A 129 -17.23 -5.63 17.31
CA SER A 129 -17.07 -5.83 18.75
C SER A 129 -18.15 -6.80 19.21
N THR A 130 -18.07 -8.08 18.82
CA THR A 130 -18.72 -9.11 19.61
C THR A 130 -18.05 -9.12 20.96
N THR A 131 -18.71 -8.53 21.96
CA THR A 131 -18.48 -8.82 23.37
C THR A 131 -18.70 -10.32 23.56
N SER A 132 -17.63 -11.10 23.44
CA SER A 132 -17.59 -12.44 24.02
C SER A 132 -17.58 -12.26 25.53
N THR A 133 -18.77 -12.19 26.13
CA THR A 133 -18.92 -12.35 27.57
C THR A 133 -18.51 -13.78 27.90
N SER A 134 -17.36 -13.94 28.58
CA SER A 134 -17.01 -15.16 29.29
C SER A 134 -17.51 -15.07 30.73
#